data_AF-A0A8C8CFB9-F1
#
_entry.id   AF-A0A8C8CFB9-F1
#
_cell.length_a   1.000
_cell.length_b   1.000
_cell.length_c   1.000
_cell.angle_alpha   90.00
_cell.angle_beta   90.00
_cell.angle_gamma   90.00
#
_symmetry.space_group_name_H-M   'P 1'
#
loop_
_entity.id
_entity.type
_entity.pdbx_description
1 polymer ?
#
loop_
_entity_poly.entity_id
_entity_poly.type
_entity_poly.pdbx_seq_one_letter_code
_entity_poly.pdbx_strand_id
1 'polypeptide(L)'
;MADAEKKVPAVPESLLKRRKAFATMKALRIKKMLAEKKTRKVTRHLIYKRAEKYHKEYREMYRREIRMGRTARKPANNFLWPFKLSTPRGGMNKKTTHFVEGGDAGNREDQINRLVRRMN
;
A
#
# COMPACT_ATOMS: atom_id res chain seq x y z
N MET A 1 43.38 18.99 -63.76
CA MET A 1 44.41 18.56 -62.79
C MET A 1 43.77 17.50 -61.93
N ALA A 2 44.31 16.28 -61.96
CA ALA A 2 43.69 15.10 -61.35
C ALA A 2 43.94 15.09 -59.85
N ASP A 3 42.85 14.99 -59.07
CA ASP A 3 42.89 14.77 -57.63
C ASP A 3 43.58 13.43 -57.34
N ALA A 4 44.76 13.51 -56.74
CA ALA A 4 45.50 12.34 -56.29
C ALA A 4 44.76 11.70 -55.12
N GLU A 5 44.18 10.53 -55.37
CA GLU A 5 43.46 9.71 -54.39
C GLU A 5 44.43 9.33 -53.24
N LYS A 6 44.27 9.98 -52.07
CA LYS A 6 45.10 9.71 -50.88
C LYS A 6 44.86 8.29 -50.38
N LYS A 7 45.79 7.38 -50.65
CA LYS A 7 45.84 6.04 -50.05
C LYS A 7 46.01 6.15 -48.53
N VAL A 8 44.94 5.83 -47.80
CA VAL A 8 44.92 5.76 -46.33
C VAL A 8 45.75 4.54 -45.88
N PRO A 9 46.57 4.64 -44.81
CA PRO A 9 47.40 3.51 -44.37
C PRO A 9 46.54 2.29 -44.01
N ALA A 10 47.01 1.12 -44.44
CA ALA A 10 46.35 -0.15 -44.14
C ALA A 10 46.28 -0.37 -42.63
N VAL A 11 45.06 -0.56 -42.11
CA VAL A 11 44.82 -0.77 -40.68
C VAL A 11 45.48 -2.08 -40.25
N PRO A 12 46.25 -2.11 -39.14
CA PRO A 12 46.87 -3.33 -38.65
C PRO A 12 45.84 -4.43 -38.36
N GLU A 13 46.11 -5.66 -38.78
CA GLU A 13 45.19 -6.80 -38.63
C GLU A 13 44.82 -7.10 -37.16
N SER A 14 45.76 -6.89 -36.24
CA SER A 14 45.54 -7.05 -34.79
C SER A 14 44.42 -6.13 -34.28
N LEU A 15 44.34 -4.92 -34.83
CA LEU A 15 43.34 -3.91 -34.48
C LEU A 15 41.96 -4.31 -35.02
N LEU A 16 41.90 -4.88 -36.23
CA LEU A 16 40.67 -5.41 -36.82
C LEU A 16 40.13 -6.61 -36.05
N LYS A 17 41.00 -7.55 -35.63
CA LYS A 17 40.64 -8.69 -34.79
C LYS A 17 40.07 -8.24 -33.43
N ARG A 18 40.72 -7.26 -32.78
CA ARG A 18 40.24 -6.69 -31.51
C ARG A 18 38.89 -5.98 -31.64
N ARG A 19 38.67 -5.22 -32.72
CA ARG A 19 37.38 -4.54 -33.00
C ARG A 19 36.24 -5.54 -33.18
N LYS A 20 36.47 -6.63 -33.93
CA LYS A 20 35.48 -7.69 -34.12
C LYS A 20 35.12 -8.38 -32.80
N ALA A 21 36.11 -8.73 -31.98
CA ALA A 21 35.89 -9.33 -30.66
C ALA A 21 35.13 -8.39 -29.70
N PHE A 22 35.44 -7.09 -29.71
CA PHE A 22 34.71 -6.12 -28.88
C PHE A 22 33.25 -5.96 -29.34
N ALA A 23 33.00 -5.95 -30.65
CA ALA A 23 31.65 -5.85 -31.20
C ALA A 23 30.78 -7.07 -30.81
N THR A 24 31.32 -8.28 -30.87
CA THR A 24 30.59 -9.49 -30.45
C THR A 24 30.31 -9.49 -28.96
N MET A 25 31.30 -9.16 -28.12
CA MET A 25 31.13 -9.05 -26.67
C MET A 25 30.11 -7.97 -26.28
N LYS A 26 30.11 -6.82 -26.98
CA LYS A 26 29.12 -5.75 -26.78
C LYS A 26 27.72 -6.22 -27.15
N ALA A 27 27.55 -6.91 -28.29
CA ALA A 27 26.27 -7.44 -28.73
C ALA A 27 25.72 -8.48 -27.73
N LEU A 28 26.56 -9.40 -27.24
CA LEU A 28 26.19 -10.38 -26.21
C LEU A 28 25.73 -9.69 -24.92
N ARG A 29 26.47 -8.67 -24.45
CA ARG A 29 26.11 -7.92 -23.25
C ARG A 29 24.77 -7.20 -23.40
N ILE A 30 24.52 -6.58 -24.55
CA ILE A 30 23.24 -5.91 -24.83
C ILE A 30 22.10 -6.93 -24.85
N LYS A 31 22.27 -8.08 -25.51
CA LYS A 31 21.26 -9.15 -25.51
C LYS A 31 20.94 -9.64 -24.10
N LYS A 32 21.97 -9.86 -23.27
CA LYS A 32 21.80 -10.28 -21.87
C LYS A 32 21.04 -9.23 -21.05
N MET A 33 21.43 -7.95 -21.14
CA MET A 33 20.72 -6.85 -20.44
C MET A 33 19.25 -6.74 -20.86
N LEU A 34 18.93 -6.94 -22.15
CA LEU A 34 17.55 -6.89 -22.62
C LEU A 34 16.73 -8.07 -22.08
N ALA A 35 17.31 -9.27 -22.03
CA ALA A 35 16.67 -10.44 -21.42
C ALA A 35 16.38 -10.22 -19.93
N GLU A 36 17.37 -9.74 -19.16
CA GLU A 36 17.22 -9.41 -17.74
C GLU A 36 16.19 -8.31 -17.49
N LYS A 37 16.10 -7.30 -18.38
CA LYS A 37 15.10 -6.24 -18.27
C LYS A 37 13.67 -6.79 -18.44
N LYS A 38 13.47 -7.77 -19.33
CA LYS A 38 12.17 -8.43 -19.50
C LYS A 38 11.79 -9.23 -18.26
N THR A 39 12.69 -10.04 -17.73
CA THR A 39 12.42 -10.83 -16.50
C THR A 39 12.17 -9.93 -15.29
N ARG A 40 12.91 -8.81 -15.17
CA ARG A 40 12.70 -7.81 -14.10
C ARG A 40 11.32 -7.16 -14.15
N LYS A 41 10.78 -6.90 -15.35
CA LYS A 41 9.41 -6.36 -15.49
C LYS A 41 8.37 -7.38 -15.01
N VAL A 42 8.50 -8.63 -15.41
CA VAL A 42 7.57 -9.71 -15.03
C VAL A 42 7.60 -9.93 -13.51
N THR A 43 8.79 -10.05 -12.93
CA THR A 43 8.96 -10.23 -11.47
C THR A 43 8.41 -9.04 -10.68
N ARG A 44 8.64 -7.80 -11.12
CA ARG A 44 8.07 -6.61 -10.46
C ARG A 44 6.55 -6.62 -10.47
N HIS A 45 5.94 -6.99 -11.60
CA HIS A 45 4.48 -7.09 -11.69
C HIS A 45 3.93 -8.16 -10.75
N LEU A 46 4.59 -9.32 -10.69
CA LEU A 46 4.23 -10.41 -9.78
C LEU A 46 4.31 -10.00 -8.31
N ILE A 47 5.40 -9.33 -7.91
CA ILE A 47 5.61 -8.85 -6.54
C ILE A 47 4.50 -7.86 -6.15
N TYR A 48 4.16 -6.93 -7.04
CA TYR A 48 3.09 -5.96 -6.81
C TYR A 48 1.74 -6.65 -6.58
N LYS A 49 1.36 -7.61 -7.44
CA LYS A 49 0.12 -8.37 -7.29
C LYS A 49 0.08 -9.24 -6.04
N ARG A 50 1.22 -9.79 -5.63
CA ARG A 50 1.33 -10.54 -4.38
C ARG A 50 1.14 -9.64 -3.15
N ALA A 51 1.74 -8.45 -3.16
CA ALA A 51 1.57 -7.48 -2.09
C ALA A 51 0.10 -7.02 -1.96
N GLU A 52 -0.57 -6.76 -3.09
CA GLU A 52 -2.01 -6.44 -3.13
C GLU A 52 -2.86 -7.54 -2.47
N LYS A 53 -2.57 -8.81 -2.76
CA LYS A 53 -3.24 -9.97 -2.16
C LYS A 53 -3.05 -10.02 -0.64
N TYR A 54 -1.82 -9.90 -0.14
CA TYR A 54 -1.55 -9.97 1.29
C TYR A 54 -2.22 -8.83 2.07
N HIS A 55 -2.17 -7.61 1.54
CA HIS A 55 -2.87 -6.47 2.15
C HIS A 55 -4.38 -6.74 2.27
N LYS A 56 -5.00 -7.27 1.21
CA LYS A 56 -6.42 -7.64 1.23
C LYS A 56 -6.71 -8.71 2.29
N GLU A 57 -5.90 -9.76 2.33
CA GLU A 57 -6.05 -10.87 3.28
C GLU A 57 -5.98 -10.41 4.74
N TYR A 58 -4.97 -9.63 5.12
CA TYR A 58 -4.87 -9.09 6.48
C TYR A 58 -6.07 -8.21 6.85
N ARG A 59 -6.55 -7.37 5.91
CA ARG A 59 -7.73 -6.53 6.13
C ARG A 59 -8.99 -7.37 6.33
N GLU A 60 -9.17 -8.44 5.55
CA GLU A 60 -10.31 -9.35 5.68
C GLU A 60 -10.27 -10.13 6.99
N MET A 61 -9.10 -10.63 7.39
CA MET A 61 -8.88 -11.32 8.66
C MET A 61 -9.29 -10.47 9.86
N TYR A 62 -8.79 -9.22 9.94
CA TYR A 62 -9.15 -8.29 11.02
C TYR A 62 -10.66 -7.99 11.05
N ARG A 63 -11.26 -7.72 9.88
CA ARG A 63 -12.70 -7.48 9.80
C ARG A 63 -13.52 -8.72 10.17
N ARG A 64 -13.02 -9.92 9.88
CA ARG A 64 -13.67 -11.19 10.23
C ARG A 64 -13.72 -11.39 11.74
N GLU A 65 -12.62 -11.12 12.44
CA GLU A 65 -12.57 -11.21 13.90
C GLU A 65 -13.58 -10.25 14.56
N ILE A 66 -13.58 -8.97 14.15
CA ILE A 66 -14.57 -7.99 14.61
C ILE A 66 -16.00 -8.45 14.30
N ARG A 67 -16.22 -8.98 13.09
CA ARG A 67 -17.55 -9.49 12.68
C ARG A 67 -17.98 -10.63 13.59
N MET A 68 -17.12 -11.61 13.86
CA MET A 68 -17.46 -12.72 14.75
C MET A 68 -17.80 -12.22 16.15
N GLY A 69 -17.02 -11.30 16.72
CA GLY A 69 -17.33 -10.69 18.02
C GLY A 69 -18.65 -9.91 18.03
N ARG A 70 -19.03 -9.26 16.92
CA ARG A 70 -20.35 -8.60 16.79
C ARG A 70 -21.48 -9.63 16.67
N THR A 71 -21.31 -10.66 15.85
CA THR A 71 -22.32 -11.72 15.67
C THR A 71 -22.57 -12.45 16.97
N ALA A 72 -21.54 -12.75 17.77
CA ALA A 72 -21.68 -13.41 19.07
C ALA A 72 -22.47 -12.55 20.08
N ARG A 73 -22.26 -11.22 20.09
CA ARG A 73 -22.98 -10.29 20.99
C ARG A 73 -24.37 -9.90 20.50
N LYS A 74 -24.66 -10.06 19.21
CA LYS A 74 -25.91 -9.63 18.57
C LYS A 74 -27.17 -10.25 19.20
N PRO A 75 -27.25 -11.57 19.51
CA PRO A 75 -28.43 -12.15 20.14
C PRO A 75 -28.75 -11.54 21.50
N ALA A 76 -27.74 -11.38 22.36
CA ALA A 76 -27.91 -10.77 23.67
C ALA A 76 -28.34 -9.30 23.57
N ASN A 77 -27.73 -8.53 22.65
CA ASN A 77 -28.12 -7.14 22.43
C ASN A 77 -29.55 -7.00 21.87
N ASN A 78 -29.99 -7.94 21.02
CA ASN A 78 -31.35 -7.94 20.47
C ASN A 78 -32.40 -8.39 21.50
N PHE A 79 -32.01 -9.21 22.48
CA PHE A 79 -32.88 -9.64 23.57
C PHE A 79 -33.19 -8.47 24.54
N LEU A 80 -32.21 -7.60 24.78
CA LEU A 80 -32.38 -6.44 25.64
C LEU A 80 -33.21 -5.35 24.95
N TRP A 81 -34.23 -4.83 25.64
CA TRP A 81 -34.94 -3.63 25.20
C TRP A 81 -34.03 -2.40 25.32
N PRO A 82 -34.19 -1.35 24.47
CA PRO A 82 -33.45 -0.10 24.64
C PRO A 82 -33.47 0.43 26.08
N PHE A 83 -32.30 0.76 26.60
CA PHE A 83 -32.16 1.30 27.95
C PHE A 83 -32.84 2.67 28.06
N LYS A 84 -33.74 2.82 29.03
CA LYS A 84 -34.36 4.09 29.38
C LYS A 84 -33.51 4.77 30.45
N LEU A 85 -32.54 5.58 30.02
CA LEU A 85 -31.62 6.28 30.93
C LEU A 85 -32.25 7.58 31.47
N SER A 86 -31.83 7.97 32.67
CA SER A 86 -32.21 9.24 33.28
C SER A 86 -31.39 10.42 32.73
N THR A 87 -31.78 11.65 33.03
CA THR A 87 -31.00 12.83 32.65
C THR A 87 -29.68 12.85 33.42
N PRO A 88 -28.54 13.25 32.80
CA PRO A 88 -27.25 13.20 33.46
C PRO A 88 -27.21 14.14 34.66
N ARG A 89 -26.83 13.63 35.83
CA ARG A 89 -26.58 14.46 37.02
C ARG A 89 -25.55 15.55 36.70
N GLY A 90 -25.89 16.80 36.98
CA GLY A 90 -25.09 17.98 36.64
C GLY A 90 -25.28 18.49 35.20
N GLY A 91 -26.18 17.89 34.42
CA GLY A 91 -26.54 18.37 33.10
C GLY A 91 -25.55 18.03 31.99
N MET A 92 -25.86 18.55 30.81
CA MET A 92 -25.02 18.56 29.62
C MET A 92 -24.41 19.96 29.46
N ASN A 93 -23.20 20.04 28.94
CA ASN A 93 -22.52 21.30 28.66
C ASN A 93 -23.16 22.01 27.46
N LYS A 94 -23.06 21.39 26.28
CA LYS A 94 -23.62 21.89 25.02
C LYS A 94 -23.97 20.71 24.12
N LYS A 95 -25.26 20.43 23.98
CA LYS A 95 -25.75 19.23 23.28
C LYS A 95 -25.44 19.22 21.78
N THR A 96 -25.37 20.38 21.17
CA THR A 96 -25.28 20.54 19.71
C THR A 96 -23.85 20.57 19.19
N THR A 97 -22.87 20.91 20.02
CA THR A 97 -21.46 21.01 19.62
C THR A 97 -20.73 19.68 19.80
N HIS A 98 -19.70 19.45 18.98
CA HIS A 98 -18.94 18.21 19.04
C HIS A 98 -18.09 18.15 20.32
N PHE A 99 -17.80 16.95 20.80
CA PHE A 99 -17.04 16.72 22.04
C PHE A 99 -15.65 17.39 22.02
N VAL A 100 -14.97 17.36 20.87
CA VAL A 100 -13.65 17.99 20.69
C VAL A 100 -13.68 19.52 20.83
N GLU A 101 -14.85 20.14 20.66
CA GLU A 101 -15.09 21.58 20.80
C GLU A 101 -15.63 21.94 22.20
N GLY A 102 -15.63 20.99 23.14
CA GLY A 102 -16.18 21.15 24.49
C GLY A 102 -17.69 20.93 24.59
N GLY A 103 -18.32 20.33 23.56
CA GLY A 103 -19.72 19.91 23.58
C GLY A 103 -19.95 18.48 24.07
N ASP A 104 -21.15 17.95 23.81
CA ASP A 104 -21.57 16.60 24.17
C ASP A 104 -21.90 15.72 22.96
N ALA A 105 -21.91 16.23 21.73
CA ALA A 105 -22.17 15.40 20.55
C ALA A 105 -20.92 14.62 20.10
N GLY A 106 -21.10 13.42 19.55
CA GLY A 106 -20.04 12.65 18.89
C GLY A 106 -19.30 11.64 19.76
N ASN A 107 -18.22 11.08 19.20
CA ASN A 107 -17.42 10.05 19.85
C ASN A 107 -16.47 10.67 20.88
N ARG A 108 -16.47 10.12 22.10
CA ARG A 108 -15.61 10.51 23.21
C ARG A 108 -14.89 9.32 23.87
N GLU A 109 -14.87 8.19 23.16
CA GLU A 109 -14.19 6.95 23.55
C GLU A 109 -14.55 6.56 25.00
N ASP A 110 -13.57 6.35 25.86
CA ASP A 110 -13.77 5.87 27.24
C ASP A 110 -14.54 6.85 28.14
N GLN A 111 -14.61 8.12 27.76
CA GLN A 111 -15.30 9.15 28.55
C GLN A 111 -16.83 9.02 28.47
N ILE A 112 -17.36 8.19 27.56
CA ILE A 112 -18.80 7.87 27.51
C ILE A 112 -19.24 7.16 28.80
N ASN A 113 -18.37 6.33 29.38
CA ASN A 113 -18.67 5.59 30.61
C ASN A 113 -18.90 6.53 31.79
N ARG A 114 -18.20 7.66 31.85
CA ARG A 114 -18.44 8.70 32.86
C ARG A 114 -19.82 9.35 32.68
N LEU A 115 -20.25 9.60 31.43
CA LEU A 115 -21.60 10.14 31.18
C LEU A 115 -22.68 9.13 31.56
N VAL A 116 -22.57 7.88 31.11
CA VAL A 116 -23.57 6.83 31.39
C VAL A 116 -23.75 6.63 32.88
N ARG A 117 -22.67 6.63 33.68
CA ARG A 117 -22.76 6.56 35.14
C ARG A 117 -23.53 7.71 35.80
N ARG A 118 -23.63 8.87 35.14
CA ARG A 118 -24.44 10.01 35.62
C ARG A 118 -25.92 9.88 35.24
N MET A 119 -26.26 8.94 34.36
CA MET A 119 -27.60 8.71 33.79
C MET A 119 -28.22 7.38 34.25
N ASN A 120 -27.56 6.69 35.19
CA ASN A 120 -28.03 5.49 35.86
C ASN A 120 -28.62 5.83 37.23
#